data_AF-A0A6I4XJZ0-F1
#
_entry.id   AF-A0A6I4XJZ0-F1
#
_cell.length_a   1.000
_cell.length_b   1.000
_cell.length_c   1.000
_cell.angle_alpha   90.00
_cell.angle_beta   90.00
_cell.angle_gamma   90.00
#
_symmetry.space_group_name_H-M   'P 1'
#
loop_
_entity.id
_entity.type
_entity.pdbx_description
1 polymer ?
#
loop_
_entity_poly.entity_id
_entity_poly.type
_entity_poly.pdbx_seq_one_letter_code
_entity_poly.pdbx_strand_id
1 'polypeptide(L)' 'MKEYNLNDTHLLQLDSQKDPIALHTEDLHVFYGDNEAIKGVDLQFEKNKITALIGPSG' A
#
# COMPACT_ATOMS: atom_id res chain seq x y z
N MET A 1 -21.63 1.25 -5.14
CA MET A 1 -20.74 1.11 -3.97
C MET A 1 -19.56 0.27 -4.39
N LYS A 2 -18.32 0.66 -4.07
CA LYS A 2 -17.16 -0.22 -4.31
C LYS A 2 -17.22 -1.35 -3.28
N GLU A 3 -17.20 -2.60 -3.73
CA GLU A 3 -17.03 -3.76 -2.85
C GLU A 3 -15.58 -3.76 -2.34
N TYR A 4 -15.40 -3.78 -1.02
CA TYR A 4 -14.09 -3.88 -0.39
C TYR A 4 -13.85 -5.34 -0.05
N ASN A 5 -12.90 -5.97 -0.73
CA ASN A 5 -12.43 -7.30 -0.39
C ASN A 5 -11.32 -7.17 0.64
N LEU A 6 -11.55 -7.65 1.86
CA LEU A 6 -10.57 -7.61 2.95
C LEU A 6 -9.39 -8.57 2.76
N ASN A 7 -9.43 -9.42 1.72
CA ASN A 7 -8.36 -10.35 1.39
C ASN A 7 -7.41 -9.83 0.29
N ASP A 8 -7.69 -8.68 -0.31
CA ASP A 8 -6.78 -8.07 -1.30
C ASP A 8 -5.68 -7.28 -0.60
N THR A 9 -4.42 -7.68 -0.81
CA THR A 9 -3.23 -6.96 -0.31
C THR A 9 -2.94 -5.69 -1.11
N HIS A 10 -3.55 -5.56 -2.30
CA HIS A 10 -3.35 -4.46 -3.23
C HIS A 10 -4.63 -3.63 -3.38
N LEU A 11 -4.62 -2.39 -2.87
CA LEU A 11 -5.73 -1.45 -3.08
C LEU A 11 -5.60 -0.66 -4.40
N LEU A 12 -4.39 -0.58 -4.97
CA LEU A 12 -4.06 0.11 -6.22
C LEU A 12 -2.89 -0.59 -6.91
N GLN A 13 -3.10 -1.07 -8.14
CA GLN A 13 -2.03 -1.61 -8.99
C GLN A 13 -1.77 -0.63 -10.13
N LEU A 14 -0.55 -0.08 -10.17
CA LEU A 14 -0.17 0.89 -11.20
C LEU A 14 0.22 0.16 -12.49
N ASP A 15 -0.08 0.76 -13.64
CA ASP A 15 0.35 0.22 -14.92
C ASP A 15 1.82 0.61 -15.14
N SER A 16 2.74 -0.36 -14.98
CA SER A 16 4.18 -0.10 -15.09
C SER A 16 4.63 0.43 -16.46
N GLN A 17 3.81 0.30 -17.51
CA GLN A 17 4.12 0.87 -18.83
C GLN A 17 3.74 2.34 -18.96
N LYS A 18 2.74 2.79 -18.21
CA LYS A 18 2.23 4.16 -18.25
C LYS A 18 2.75 5.01 -17.08
N ASP A 19 2.89 4.37 -15.93
CA ASP A 19 3.20 4.97 -14.64
C ASP A 19 4.49 4.34 -14.10
N PRO A 20 5.68 4.95 -14.34
CA PRO A 20 6.94 4.39 -13.87
C PRO A 20 6.94 4.25 -12.35
N ILE A 21 7.12 3.04 -11.84
CA ILE A 21 7.19 2.78 -10.41
C ILE A 21 8.57 3.20 -9.89
N ALA A 22 8.59 4.03 -8.85
CA ALA A 22 9.82 4.46 -8.17
C ALA A 22 10.11 3.67 -6.90
N LEU A 23 9.07 3.18 -6.22
CA LEU A 23 9.17 2.38 -5.00
C LEU A 23 8.01 1.40 -4.96
N HIS A 24 8.27 0.18 -4.50
CA HIS A 24 7.24 -0.80 -4.18
C HIS A 24 7.57 -1.53 -2.89
N THR A 25 6.56 -2.13 -2.28
CA THR A 25 6.70 -3.03 -1.14
C THR A 25 6.20 -4.42 -1.52
N GLU A 26 6.79 -5.44 -0.93
CA GLU A 26 6.38 -6.84 -1.07
C GLU A 26 6.15 -7.38 0.34
N ASP A 27 4.90 -7.74 0.65
CA ASP A 27 4.46 -8.30 1.92
C ASP A 27 4.93 -7.47 3.14
N LEU A 28 4.61 -6.17 3.13
CA LEU A 28 5.07 -5.27 4.19
C LEU A 28 4.32 -5.54 5.51
N HIS A 29 5.08 -5.90 6.53
CA HIS A 29 4.61 -5.98 7.91
C HIS A 29 5.26 -4.90 8.78
N VAL A 30 4.44 -4.20 9.59
CA VAL A 30 4.93 -3.16 10.51
C VAL A 30 4.42 -3.44 11.92
N PHE A 31 5.35 -3.42 12.88
CA PHE A 31 5.07 -3.73 14.28
C PHE A 31 5.45 -2.57 15.21
N TYR A 32 4.59 -2.30 16.19
CA TYR A 32 4.91 -1.49 17.35
C TYR A 32 4.98 -2.40 18.59
N GLY A 33 6.20 -2.84 18.92
CA GLY A 33 6.40 -3.89 19.90
C GLY A 33 5.82 -5.21 19.38
N ASP A 34 4.93 -5.82 20.16
CA ASP A 34 4.26 -7.07 19.78
C ASP A 34 3.01 -6.84 18.90
N ASN A 35 2.58 -5.60 18.71
CA ASN A 35 1.36 -5.28 17.95
C ASN A 35 1.68 -5.05 16.47
N GLU A 36 1.06 -5.84 15.59
CA GLU A 36 1.16 -5.68 14.15
C GLU A 36 0.16 -4.63 13.63
N ALA A 37 0.68 -3.45 13.28
CA ALA A 37 -0.11 -2.32 12.80
C ALA A 37 -0.41 -2.38 11.30
N ILE A 38 0.51 -2.92 10.49
CA ILE A 38 0.32 -3.15 9.06
C ILE A 38 0.55 -4.63 8.80
N LYS A 39 -0.45 -5.28 8.18
CA LYS A 39 -0.48 -6.73 7.98
C LYS A 39 -0.35 -7.07 6.50
N GLY A 40 0.86 -7.44 6.07
CA GLY A 40 1.15 -7.97 4.74
C GLY A 40 0.56 -7.14 3.60
N VAL A 41 1.07 -5.93 3.39
CA VAL A 41 0.56 -5.03 2.33
C VAL A 41 1.56 -4.82 1.19
N ASP A 42 1.03 -4.73 -0.02
CA ASP A 42 1.77 -4.45 -1.23
C ASP A 42 1.38 -3.06 -1.75
N LEU A 43 2.34 -2.13 -1.72
CA LEU A 43 2.14 -0.75 -2.12
C LEU A 43 3.05 -0.41 -3.30
N GLN A 44 2.56 0.45 -4.20
CA GLN A 44 3.35 0.97 -5.31
C GLN A 44 3.28 2.50 -5.33
N PHE A 45 4.43 3.14 -5.57
CA PHE A 45 4.57 4.58 -5.64
C PHE A 45 5.07 4.99 -7.03
N GLU A 46 4.27 5.80 -7.71
CA GLU A 46 4.62 6.36 -9.01
C GLU A 46 5.77 7.37 -8.88
N LYS A 47 6.69 7.36 -9.84
CA LYS A 47 7.81 8.28 -9.91
C LYS A 47 7.34 9.72 -10.05
N ASN A 48 7.94 10.62 -9.27
CA ASN A 48 7.63 12.06 -9.26
C ASN A 48 6.17 12.40 -8.87
N LYS A 49 5.46 11.48 -8.21
CA LYS A 49 4.09 11.70 -7.76
C LYS A 49 4.06 12.02 -6.26
N ILE A 50 3.24 13.00 -5.90
CA ILE A 50 2.92 13.27 -4.49
C ILE A 50 1.87 12.25 -4.06
N THR A 51 2.21 11.43 -3.06
CA THR A 51 1.33 10.41 -2.49
C THR A 51 1.06 10.75 -1.03
N ALA A 52 -0.22 10.77 -0.64
CA ALA A 52 -0.64 10.93 0.74
C ALA A 52 -1.07 9.58 1.31
N LEU A 53 -0.55 9.23 2.49
CA LEU A 53 -0.98 8.07 3.26
C LEU A 53 -1.90 8.57 4.38
N ILE A 54 -3.13 8.08 4.43
CA ILE A 54 -4.15 8.48 5.40
C ILE A 54 -4.65 7.25 6.13
N GLY A 55 -4.69 7.32 7.46
CA GLY A 55 -5.18 6.27 8.34
C GLY A 55 -5.83 6.85 9.60
N PRO A 56 -6.57 6.03 10.37
CA PRO A 56 -7.03 6.41 11.70
C PRO A 56 -5.82 6.73 12.60
N SER A 57 -6.05 7.47 13.69
CA SER A 57 -4.98 7.72 14.66
C SER A 57 -4.57 6.42 15.34
N GLY A 58 -3.29 6.07 15.25
CA GLY A 58 -2.72 4.83 15.78
C GLY A 58 -2.47 3.82 14.67
#